data_AF-A0A178X3C0-F1
#
_entry.id   AF-A0A178X3C0-F1
#
_cell.length_a   1.000
_cell.length_b   1.000
_cell.length_c   1.000
_cell.angle_alpha   90.00
_cell.angle_beta   90.00
_cell.angle_gamma   90.00
#
_symmetry.space_group_name_H-M   'P 1'
#
loop_
_entity.id
_entity.type
_entity.pdbx_description
1 polymer ?
#
loop_
_entity_poly.entity_id
_entity_poly.type
_entity_poly.pdbx_seq_one_letter_code
_entity_poly.pdbx_strand_id
1 'polypeptide(L)'
;MVTGPAPEALAGLPRPDAIFVGGGLTVPGVLDRCVETDARIVAHGVTLEAEQILAAAYAQHGGELQRISVEHAKPLGGYTGWTPSRAVTQWSWK
;
A
#
# COMPACT_ATOMS: atom_id res chain seq x y z
N MET A 1 -14.27 -10.93 -10.34
CA MET A 1 -14.44 -9.94 -9.26
C MET A 1 -14.99 -10.68 -8.06
N VAL A 2 -14.32 -10.59 -6.91
CA VAL A 2 -14.78 -11.14 -5.63
C VAL A 2 -15.12 -9.96 -4.73
N THR A 3 -16.26 -10.02 -4.05
CA THR A 3 -16.73 -8.94 -3.16
C THR A 3 -16.89 -9.48 -1.75
N GLY A 4 -16.21 -8.87 -0.79
CA GLY A 4 -16.26 -9.23 0.62
C GLY A 4 -15.13 -8.59 1.42
N PRO A 5 -15.16 -8.68 2.76
CA PRO A 5 -14.10 -8.15 3.62
C PRO A 5 -12.83 -8.99 3.48
N ALA A 6 -11.67 -8.33 3.46
CA ALA A 6 -10.39 -8.98 3.67
C ALA A 6 -10.10 -9.06 5.18
N PRO A 7 -9.47 -10.14 5.66
CA PRO A 7 -8.86 -11.22 4.88
C PRO A 7 -9.81 -12.38 4.49
N GLU A 8 -11.04 -12.44 5.01
CA GLU A 8 -11.91 -13.63 4.88
C GLU A 8 -12.27 -13.93 3.42
N ALA A 9 -12.56 -12.90 2.63
CA ALA A 9 -12.90 -13.04 1.21
C ALA A 9 -11.73 -13.49 0.34
N LEU A 10 -10.51 -13.52 0.87
CA LEU A 10 -9.32 -14.03 0.18
C LEU A 10 -9.20 -15.56 0.31
N ALA A 11 -9.95 -16.18 1.22
CA ALA A 11 -9.89 -17.62 1.44
C ALA A 11 -10.39 -18.41 0.21
N GLY A 12 -9.63 -19.43 -0.19
CA GLY A 12 -9.99 -20.33 -1.28
C GLY A 12 -9.84 -19.74 -2.69
N LEU A 13 -9.34 -18.51 -2.82
CA LEU A 13 -8.98 -17.96 -4.12
C LEU A 13 -7.74 -18.66 -4.70
N PRO A 14 -7.62 -18.74 -6.05
CA PRO A 14 -6.38 -19.20 -6.67
C PRO A 14 -5.18 -18.38 -6.19
N ARG A 15 -4.03 -19.03 -6.04
CA ARG A 15 -2.78 -18.35 -5.67
C ARG A 15 -2.47 -17.24 -6.68
N PRO A 16 -2.31 -15.98 -6.26
CA PRO A 16 -2.00 -14.88 -7.17
C PRO A 16 -0.50 -14.85 -7.50
N ASP A 17 -0.15 -14.29 -8.67
CA ASP A 17 1.24 -13.97 -9.02
C ASP A 17 1.69 -12.62 -8.46
N ALA A 18 0.74 -11.71 -8.22
CA ALA A 18 0.97 -10.39 -7.67
C ALA A 18 -0.25 -9.90 -6.88
N ILE A 19 -0.01 -9.11 -5.83
CA ILE A 19 -1.01 -8.53 -4.94
C ILE A 19 -0.74 -7.03 -4.81
N PHE A 20 -1.82 -6.25 -4.94
CA PHE A 20 -1.82 -4.83 -4.63
C PHE A 20 -2.71 -4.54 -3.43
N VAL A 21 -2.16 -3.92 -2.39
CA VAL A 21 -2.89 -3.50 -1.18
C VAL A 21 -3.02 -1.98 -1.18
N GLY A 22 -4.13 -1.47 -1.71
CA GLY A 22 -4.42 -0.03 -1.75
C GLY A 22 -5.11 0.51 -0.49
N GLY A 23 -5.65 -0.37 0.35
CA GLY A 23 -6.35 -0.02 1.58
C GLY A 23 -6.49 -1.25 2.48
N GLY A 24 -6.91 -1.04 3.73
CA GLY A 24 -7.06 -2.14 4.69
C GLY A 24 -5.76 -2.64 5.32
N LEU A 25 -4.64 -1.92 5.16
CA LEU A 25 -3.37 -2.27 5.83
C LEU A 25 -3.51 -2.38 7.35
N THR A 26 -4.37 -1.56 7.95
CA THR A 26 -4.65 -1.57 9.38
C THR A 26 -5.64 -2.66 9.81
N VAL A 27 -6.22 -3.41 8.87
CA VAL A 27 -7.07 -4.55 9.19
C VAL A 27 -6.15 -5.73 9.56
N PRO A 28 -6.26 -6.27 10.78
CA PRO A 28 -5.37 -7.32 11.25
C PRO A 28 -5.34 -8.53 10.31
N GLY A 29 -4.13 -9.03 10.03
CA GLY A 29 -3.92 -10.23 9.21
C GLY A 29 -4.05 -10.03 7.70
N VAL A 30 -4.48 -8.87 7.19
CA VAL A 30 -4.57 -8.65 5.73
C VAL A 30 -3.20 -8.77 5.06
N LEU A 31 -2.20 -8.02 5.55
CA LEU A 31 -0.87 -8.04 4.95
C LEU A 31 -0.19 -9.41 5.13
N ASP A 32 -0.33 -10.02 6.31
CA ASP A 32 0.23 -11.34 6.62
C ASP A 32 -0.30 -12.41 5.64
N ARG A 33 -1.61 -12.40 5.39
CA ARG A 33 -2.23 -13.35 4.44
C ARG A 33 -1.77 -13.12 3.01
N CYS A 34 -1.49 -11.88 2.62
CA CYS A 34 -0.87 -11.60 1.34
C CYS A 34 0.55 -12.16 1.28
N VAL A 35 1.35 -11.99 2.34
CA VAL A 35 2.72 -12.51 2.44
C VAL A 35 2.76 -14.04 2.35
N GLU A 36 1.83 -14.74 2.99
CA GLU A 36 1.69 -16.20 2.95
C GLU A 36 1.49 -16.76 1.53
N THR A 37 0.92 -15.97 0.61
CA THR A 37 0.74 -16.42 -0.79
C THR A 37 2.05 -16.54 -1.56
N ASP A 38 3.14 -15.95 -1.06
CA ASP A 38 4.41 -15.89 -1.75
C ASP A 38 4.21 -15.30 -3.18
N ALA A 39 3.37 -14.27 -3.31
CA ALA A 39 3.18 -13.46 -4.53
C ALA A 39 4.00 -12.17 -4.46
N ARG A 40 4.25 -11.49 -5.60
CA ARG A 40 4.85 -10.13 -5.55
C ARG A 40 3.87 -9.17 -4.89
N ILE A 41 4.31 -8.33 -3.97
CA ILE A 41 3.41 -7.44 -3.21
C ILE A 41 3.79 -6.00 -3.42
N VAL A 42 2.80 -5.16 -3.68
CA VAL A 42 2.90 -3.71 -3.56
C VAL A 42 1.81 -3.23 -2.61
N ALA A 43 2.18 -2.47 -1.58
CA ALA A 43 1.26 -1.94 -0.60
C ALA A 43 1.47 -0.44 -0.38
N HIS A 44 0.36 0.33 -0.35
CA HIS A 44 0.38 1.77 -0.17
C HIS A 44 -0.26 2.19 1.15
N GLY A 45 0.44 3.04 1.90
CA GLY A 45 -0.03 3.65 3.13
C GLY A 45 0.08 5.17 3.08
N VAL A 46 -0.93 5.87 3.60
CA VAL A 46 -0.99 7.35 3.66
C VAL A 46 -1.20 7.88 5.08
N THR A 47 -1.31 7.00 6.07
CA THR A 47 -1.44 7.34 7.50
C THR A 47 -0.25 6.77 8.25
N LEU A 48 0.08 7.34 9.41
CA LEU A 48 1.22 6.88 10.22
C LEU A 48 1.05 5.41 10.66
N GLU A 49 -0.17 4.98 10.95
CA GLU A 49 -0.47 3.58 11.31
C GLU A 49 -0.16 2.63 10.16
N ALA A 50 -0.57 3.00 8.94
CA ALA A 50 -0.21 2.23 7.75
C ALA A 50 1.30 2.25 7.52
N GLU A 51 1.96 3.40 7.69
CA GLU A 51 3.42 3.53 7.55
C GLU A 51 4.18 2.65 8.54
N GLN A 52 3.72 2.54 9.79
CA GLN A 52 4.32 1.65 10.80
C GLN A 52 4.24 0.18 10.36
N ILE A 53 3.10 -0.24 9.81
CA ILE A 53 2.90 -1.60 9.31
C ILE A 53 3.83 -1.88 8.12
N LEU A 54 3.95 -0.93 7.18
CA LEU A 54 4.85 -1.06 6.04
C LEU A 54 6.33 -1.07 6.46
N ALA A 55 6.71 -0.25 7.45
CA ALA A 55 8.05 -0.25 8.01
C ALA A 55 8.39 -1.58 8.71
N ALA A 56 7.44 -2.17 9.44
CA ALA A 56 7.59 -3.48 10.06
C ALA A 56 7.73 -4.59 9.00
N ALA A 57 6.90 -4.56 7.96
CA ALA A 57 6.97 -5.51 6.85
C ALA A 57 8.32 -5.43 6.11
N TYR A 58 8.80 -4.22 5.84
CA TYR A 58 10.14 -4.00 5.29
C TYR A 58 11.24 -4.54 6.20
N ALA A 59 11.18 -4.28 7.51
CA ALA A 59 12.17 -4.78 8.46
C ALA A 59 12.19 -6.32 8.54
N GLN A 60 11.03 -6.96 8.41
CA GLN A 60 10.88 -8.41 8.51
C GLN A 60 11.23 -9.15 7.21
N HIS A 61 10.88 -8.59 6.06
CA HIS A 61 10.90 -9.30 4.77
C HIS A 61 11.84 -8.66 3.73
N GLY A 62 12.36 -7.47 3.98
CA GLY A 62 13.17 -6.70 3.02
C GLY A 62 12.33 -6.07 1.91
N GLY A 63 12.88 -6.06 0.68
CA GLY A 63 12.27 -5.40 -0.47
C GLY A 63 12.64 -3.91 -0.55
N GLU A 64 11.73 -3.10 -1.06
CA GLU A 64 11.90 -1.65 -1.20
C GLU A 64 10.83 -0.91 -0.41
N LEU A 65 11.24 0.08 0.39
CA LEU A 65 10.36 1.00 1.07
C LEU A 65 10.62 2.42 0.55
N GLN A 66 9.63 3.02 -0.08
CA GLN A 66 9.73 4.31 -0.76
C GLN A 66 8.68 5.27 -0.21
N ARG A 67 9.03 6.56 -0.11
CA ARG A 67 8.07 7.62 0.15
C ARG A 67 7.93 8.50 -1.09
N ILE A 68 6.74 8.54 -1.66
CA ILE A 68 6.44 9.18 -2.93
C ILE A 68 5.62 10.44 -2.67
N SER A 69 6.16 11.59 -3.09
CA SER A 69 5.47 12.88 -3.04
C SER A 69 5.22 13.38 -4.46
N VAL A 70 4.00 13.83 -4.71
CA VAL A 70 3.59 14.38 -6.00
C VAL A 70 2.98 15.76 -5.76
N GLU A 71 3.31 16.70 -6.64
CA GLU A 71 2.72 18.03 -6.64
C GLU A 71 2.01 18.26 -7.97
N HIS A 72 0.90 18.98 -7.92
CA HIS A 72 0.09 19.28 -9.09
C HIS A 72 0.06 20.80 -9.30
N ALA A 73 0.22 21.23 -10.55
CA ALA A 73 0.02 22.61 -10.94
C ALA A 73 -1.45 23.00 -10.70
N LYS A 74 -1.68 24.05 -9.91
CA LYS A 74 -3.00 24.62 -9.61
C LYS A 74 -2.96 26.14 -9.66
N PRO A 75 -4.12 26.82 -9.83
CA PRO A 75 -4.19 28.27 -9.72
C PRO A 75 -3.68 28.77 -8.36
N LEU A 76 -2.86 29.82 -8.38
CA LEU A 76 -2.33 30.55 -7.23
C LEU A 76 -2.51 32.05 -7.49
N GLY A 77 -3.67 32.57 -7.12
CA GLY A 77 -4.09 33.90 -7.55
C GLY A 77 -4.16 33.97 -9.09
N GLY A 78 -3.47 34.95 -9.68
CA GLY A 78 -3.35 35.11 -11.14
C GLY A 78 -2.26 34.25 -11.83
N TYR A 79 -1.55 33.41 -11.07
CA TYR A 79 -0.45 32.57 -11.58
C TYR A 79 -0.75 31.08 -11.38
N THR A 80 0.19 30.23 -11.80
CA THR A 80 0.18 28.79 -11.53
C THR A 80 1.22 28.48 -10.46
N GLY A 81 0.81 27.77 -9.41
CA GLY A 81 1.69 27.29 -8.34
C GLY A 81 1.57 25.78 -8.16
N TRP A 82 2.52 25.20 -7.44
CA TRP A 82 2.50 23.79 -7.05
C TRP A 82 1.63 23.59 -5.80
N THR A 83 0.74 22.59 -5.84
CA THR A 83 0.01 22.12 -4.65
C THR A 83 0.42 20.68 -4.35
N PRO A 84 1.05 20.41 -3.19
CA PRO A 84 1.45 19.06 -2.82
C PRO A 84 0.25 18.18 -2.49
N SER A 85 0.30 16.94 -2.94
CA SER A 85 -0.57 15.85 -2.47
C SER A 85 0.00 15.23 -1.18
N ARG A 86 -0.83 14.50 -0.44
CA ARG A 86 -0.32 13.67 0.67
C ARG A 86 0.70 12.67 0.12
N ALA A 87 1.84 12.58 0.78
CA ALA A 87 2.84 11.58 0.44
C ALA A 87 2.28 10.18 0.65
N VAL A 88 2.67 9.25 -0.22
CA VAL A 88 2.32 7.85 -0.12
C VAL A 88 3.57 7.06 0.21
N THR A 89 3.54 6.28 1.29
CA THR A 89 4.57 5.28 1.56
C THR A 89 4.20 4.01 0.83
N GLN A 90 5.10 3.53 -0.02
CA GLN A 90 4.96 2.30 -0.77
C GLN A 90 5.97 1.29 -0.26
N TRP A 91 5.51 0.09 0.07
CA TRP A 91 6.37 -1.07 0.25
C TRP A 91 6.17 -2.00 -0.94
N SER A 92 7.28 -2.38 -1.58
CA SER A 92 7.32 -3.38 -2.64
C SER A 92 8.17 -4.55 -2.17
N TRP A 93 7.62 -5.76 -2.24
CA TRP A 93 8.31 -6.97 -1.81
C TRP A 93 8.25 -8.04 -2.88
N LYS A 94 9.42 -8.67 -3.05
CA LYS A 94 9.89 -9.62 -4.07
C LYS A 94 10.65 -9.03 -5.24
#